data_AF-A6ITM5-F1
#
_entry.id   AF-A6ITM5-F1
#
_cell.length_a   1.000
_cell.length_b   1.000
_cell.length_c   1.000
_cell.angle_alpha   90.00
_cell.angle_beta   90.00
_cell.angle_gamma   90.00
#
_symmetry.space_group_name_H-M   'P 1'
#
loop_
_entity.id
_entity.type
_entity.pdbx_description
1 polymer ?
#
loop_
_entity_poly.entity_id
_entity_poly.type
_entity_poly.pdbx_seq_one_letter_code
_entity_poly.pdbx_strand_id
1 'polypeptide(L)'
;MLPPALLRRSLLSYAWRGSGLRWKHASSLKVANEPILAFTQGSPERDALQKALNDLKDQTEAIPCVVGDEEVWTSDVRYQLSPFNHGHKVAKFCYADKALLNKAIEAAVLARKEWDLKPVADRAQIFLKAADMLSGPRRAEILAKTMVGQGKTVIQAEIDAAAELIDFFRFNAKFAVELEGEQPISVPPSTNHVVYRGLEGFVAAISPFNFTAIGGNLAGAPALMGNVVLWKPSDTAMLASYAVYRILREAGLPPNVIQFVPADGPTFGDTVTSSEHLCGINFTGSVPTFKHLWKQVAQNLDRFRTFPRLAGECGGKNFHFVHSSADVDSVVSGTLRSAFEYGGQKCSACSRLYVPQSLWPQIKGRLLEEHSRIKVGNPAEDFGTFFSAVIDAKAFARIKKWLEHARSSPSLSILAGGQCNESVGYFVEPCIIESKDPQEPIMKEEIFGPVLTVHLCTDPPAPQPAPPGLSTAELDPALATGYLSLESGAQSLALVILERMSQSTQKSHLLGNTLVPGRFFP
;
A
#
# COMPACT_ATOMS: atom_id res chain seq x y z
N MET A 1 31.97 32.11 73.13
CA MET A 1 31.70 32.77 71.83
C MET A 1 32.83 32.42 70.88
N LEU A 2 32.51 31.70 69.79
CA LEU A 2 33.37 31.37 68.66
C LEU A 2 32.59 31.76 67.38
N PRO A 3 33.25 32.26 66.31
CA PRO A 3 32.59 33.05 65.27
C PRO A 3 31.79 32.20 64.27
N PRO A 4 30.71 32.78 63.68
CA PRO A 4 29.82 32.08 62.76
C PRO A 4 30.40 32.08 61.34
N ALA A 5 31.31 31.15 61.02
CA ALA A 5 31.82 31.01 59.65
C ALA A 5 32.15 29.57 59.21
N LEU A 6 31.74 28.54 59.95
CA LEU A 6 32.09 27.14 59.64
C LEU A 6 30.89 26.19 59.46
N LEU A 7 29.70 26.72 59.22
CA LEU A 7 28.48 25.93 58.99
C LEU A 7 27.83 26.13 57.61
N ARG A 8 28.56 26.72 56.64
CA ARG A 8 28.05 26.95 55.27
C ARG A 8 28.90 26.37 54.14
N ARG A 9 29.69 25.32 54.40
CA ARG A 9 30.49 24.66 53.35
C ARG A 9 30.48 23.12 53.33
N SER A 10 29.56 22.45 54.03
CA SER A 10 29.45 20.98 54.00
C SER A 10 28.21 20.43 53.25
N LEU A 11 27.38 21.28 52.65
CA LEU A 11 26.18 20.85 51.88
C LEU A 11 26.25 21.18 50.37
N LEU A 12 27.38 21.68 49.87
CA LEU A 12 27.59 21.97 48.43
C LEU A 12 28.70 21.12 47.79
N SER A 13 29.25 20.13 48.50
CA SER A 13 30.32 19.24 48.00
C SER A 13 29.85 17.85 47.58
N TYR A 14 28.55 17.55 47.67
CA TYR A 14 27.98 16.44 46.88
C TYR A 14 27.75 16.96 45.46
N ALA A 15 28.82 16.96 44.67
CA ALA A 15 28.67 16.89 43.23
C ALA A 15 27.72 15.72 42.96
N TRP A 16 26.55 15.99 42.38
CA TRP A 16 25.67 14.99 41.81
C TRP A 16 26.46 14.28 40.69
N ARG A 17 27.29 13.30 41.07
CA ARG A 17 28.11 12.45 40.19
C ARG A 17 27.32 11.22 39.70
N GLY A 18 26.00 11.21 39.87
CA GLY A 18 25.12 10.25 39.25
C GLY A 18 24.46 10.91 38.05
N SER A 19 24.56 10.33 36.86
CA SER A 19 23.68 10.71 35.77
C SER A 19 22.23 10.47 36.24
N GLY A 20 21.43 11.54 36.37
CA GLY A 20 20.03 11.42 36.80
C GLY A 20 19.18 10.59 35.85
N LEU A 21 19.65 10.44 34.60
CA LEU A 21 19.08 9.58 33.57
C LEU A 21 20.09 8.49 33.20
N ARG A 22 19.58 7.26 33.00
CA ARG A 22 20.34 6.12 32.47
C ARG A 22 19.58 5.56 31.28
N TRP A 23 20.26 5.40 30.16
CA TRP A 23 19.69 4.91 28.91
C TRP A 23 20.01 3.42 28.75
N LYS A 24 19.01 2.62 28.38
CA LYS A 24 19.21 1.20 28.08
C LYS A 24 19.90 1.06 26.72
N HIS A 25 20.70 0.02 26.54
CA HIS A 25 21.25 -0.31 25.23
C HIS A 25 20.13 -0.69 24.27
N ALA A 26 20.17 -0.13 23.05
CA ALA A 26 19.33 -0.58 21.96
C ALA A 26 19.75 -2.00 21.53
N SER A 27 18.76 -2.85 21.25
CA SER A 27 18.95 -4.20 20.70
C SER A 27 18.83 -4.18 19.18
N SER A 28 19.23 -5.26 18.50
CA SER A 28 18.93 -5.47 17.09
C SER A 28 17.93 -6.61 16.91
N LEU A 29 17.20 -6.60 15.80
CA LEU A 29 16.25 -7.64 15.45
C LEU A 29 16.61 -8.25 14.10
N LYS A 30 16.63 -9.58 14.04
CA LYS A 30 16.79 -10.33 12.79
C LYS A 30 15.42 -10.80 12.34
N VAL A 31 15.05 -10.42 11.12
CA VAL A 31 13.82 -10.84 10.45
C VAL A 31 14.16 -11.21 9.01
N ALA A 32 13.31 -12.00 8.39
CA ALA A 32 13.37 -12.36 6.98
C ALA A 32 11.97 -12.23 6.39
N ASN A 33 11.90 -12.14 5.07
CA ASN A 33 10.62 -12.20 4.36
C ASN A 33 9.91 -13.52 4.66
N GLU A 34 8.60 -13.44 4.86
CA GLU A 34 7.74 -14.58 5.02
C GLU A 34 7.74 -15.43 3.73
N PRO A 35 7.95 -16.75 3.82
CA PRO A 35 7.86 -17.61 2.66
C PRO A 35 6.45 -17.57 2.04
N ILE A 36 6.40 -17.48 0.71
CA ILE A 36 5.16 -17.68 -0.06
C ILE A 36 4.88 -19.18 -0.16
N LEU A 37 3.73 -19.61 0.32
CA LEU A 37 3.31 -21.01 0.26
C LEU A 37 2.76 -21.36 -1.12
N ALA A 38 2.88 -22.63 -1.51
CA ALA A 38 2.61 -23.08 -2.87
C ALA A 38 1.16 -23.55 -3.11
N PHE A 39 0.43 -23.97 -2.07
CA PHE A 39 -0.96 -24.45 -2.15
C PHE A 39 -1.17 -25.61 -3.17
N THR A 40 -0.19 -26.50 -3.27
CA THR A 40 -0.26 -27.70 -4.11
C THR A 40 -1.31 -28.68 -3.59
N GLN A 41 -1.78 -29.57 -4.46
CA GLN A 41 -2.77 -30.57 -4.05
C GLN A 41 -2.20 -31.47 -2.94
N GLY A 42 -2.93 -31.59 -1.83
CA GLY A 42 -2.53 -32.35 -0.64
C GLY A 42 -1.60 -31.61 0.32
N SER A 43 -1.30 -30.32 0.09
CA SER A 43 -0.52 -29.53 1.04
C SER A 43 -1.39 -29.05 2.23
N PRO A 44 -0.83 -29.00 3.47
CA PRO A 44 -1.60 -28.64 4.65
C PRO A 44 -2.26 -27.25 4.56
N GLU A 45 -1.57 -26.28 3.95
CA GLU A 45 -2.08 -24.92 3.78
C GLU A 45 -3.26 -24.86 2.80
N ARG A 46 -3.28 -25.75 1.79
CA ARG A 46 -4.40 -25.85 0.85
C ARG A 46 -5.64 -26.42 1.53
N ASP A 47 -5.47 -27.45 2.36
CA ASP A 47 -6.56 -28.05 3.12
C ASP A 47 -7.14 -27.07 4.16
N ALA A 48 -6.25 -26.38 4.88
CA ALA A 48 -6.65 -25.35 5.84
C ALA A 48 -7.41 -24.20 5.17
N LEU A 49 -6.96 -23.74 4.00
CA LEU A 49 -7.63 -22.69 3.24
C LEU A 49 -8.99 -23.13 2.71
N GLN A 50 -9.11 -24.33 2.15
CA GLN A 50 -10.41 -24.87 1.71
C GLN A 50 -11.39 -24.98 2.87
N LYS A 51 -10.92 -25.42 4.04
CA LYS A 51 -11.74 -25.41 5.27
C LYS A 51 -12.20 -23.98 5.61
N ALA A 52 -11.29 -23.01 5.63
CA ALA A 52 -11.63 -21.63 5.96
C ALA A 52 -12.60 -20.98 4.94
N LEU A 53 -12.47 -21.29 3.65
CA LEU A 53 -13.41 -20.86 2.62
C LEU A 53 -14.80 -21.47 2.82
N ASN A 54 -14.88 -22.76 3.15
CA ASN A 54 -16.13 -23.42 3.49
C ASN A 54 -16.77 -22.83 4.75
N ASP A 55 -15.97 -22.50 5.76
CA ASP A 55 -16.45 -21.88 7.01
C ASP A 55 -17.07 -20.48 6.75
N LEU A 56 -16.69 -19.79 5.67
CA LEU A 56 -17.24 -18.48 5.27
C LEU A 56 -18.43 -18.58 4.29
N LYS A 57 -18.72 -19.76 3.77
CA LYS A 57 -19.81 -19.95 2.79
C LYS A 57 -21.15 -19.61 3.43
N ASP A 58 -21.90 -18.73 2.77
CA ASP A 58 -23.19 -18.22 3.22
C ASP A 58 -23.20 -17.53 4.60
N GLN A 59 -22.02 -17.16 5.13
CA GLN A 59 -21.90 -16.44 6.40
C GLN A 59 -21.93 -14.92 6.20
N THR A 60 -22.50 -14.22 7.18
CA THR A 60 -22.42 -12.76 7.29
C THR A 60 -21.89 -12.40 8.68
N GLU A 61 -20.66 -11.88 8.76
CA GLU A 61 -20.10 -11.41 10.02
C GLU A 61 -20.71 -10.05 10.42
N ALA A 62 -21.18 -9.91 11.65
CA ALA A 62 -21.65 -8.63 12.18
C ALA A 62 -20.45 -7.88 12.79
N ILE A 63 -19.94 -6.88 12.07
CA ILE A 63 -18.72 -6.14 12.41
C ILE A 63 -19.08 -4.78 13.02
N PRO A 64 -18.85 -4.57 14.32
CA PRO A 64 -19.12 -3.30 14.99
C PRO A 64 -18.02 -2.27 14.71
N CYS A 65 -18.29 -1.00 15.02
CA CYS A 65 -17.20 -0.09 15.38
C CYS A 65 -16.59 -0.53 16.71
N VAL A 66 -15.30 -0.31 16.93
CA VAL A 66 -14.65 -0.61 18.21
C VAL A 66 -13.94 0.64 18.74
N VAL A 67 -14.39 1.12 19.90
CA VAL A 67 -13.80 2.24 20.63
C VAL A 67 -13.33 1.73 21.98
N GLY A 68 -12.02 1.62 22.18
CA GLY A 68 -11.46 0.93 23.33
C GLY A 68 -11.75 -0.57 23.26
N ASP A 69 -12.54 -1.07 24.22
CA ASP A 69 -13.08 -2.43 24.23
C ASP A 69 -14.57 -2.48 23.90
N GLU A 70 -15.19 -1.32 23.67
CA GLU A 70 -16.62 -1.20 23.42
C GLU A 70 -16.93 -1.47 21.95
N GLU A 71 -17.76 -2.47 21.70
CA GLU A 71 -18.39 -2.70 20.39
C GLU A 71 -19.61 -1.78 20.25
N VAL A 72 -19.56 -0.86 19.28
CA VAL A 72 -20.57 0.18 19.09
C VAL A 72 -21.27 0.00 17.75
N TRP A 73 -22.60 0.08 17.77
CA TRP A 73 -23.46 0.06 16.60
C TRP A 73 -24.17 1.40 16.42
N THR A 74 -24.24 1.87 15.18
CA THR A 74 -25.09 3.00 14.78
C THR A 74 -26.24 2.52 13.90
N SER A 75 -27.20 3.41 13.63
CA SER A 75 -28.31 3.10 12.72
C SER A 75 -27.90 3.07 11.24
N ASP A 76 -26.72 3.59 10.88
CA ASP A 76 -26.27 3.63 9.49
C ASP A 76 -25.60 2.31 9.08
N VAL A 77 -26.44 1.28 8.91
CA VAL A 77 -26.02 -0.08 8.56
C VAL A 77 -25.57 -0.17 7.11
N ARG A 78 -24.45 -0.85 6.91
CA ARG A 78 -23.81 -1.13 5.62
C ARG A 78 -23.52 -2.61 5.48
N TYR A 79 -23.23 -3.03 4.25
CA TYR A 79 -22.86 -4.40 3.94
C TYR A 79 -21.63 -4.42 3.03
N GLN A 80 -20.72 -5.34 3.31
CA GLN A 80 -19.73 -5.78 2.34
C GLN A 80 -20.32 -6.96 1.57
N LEU A 81 -20.19 -6.91 0.25
CA LEU A 81 -20.63 -7.98 -0.65
C LEU A 81 -19.41 -8.77 -1.13
N SER A 82 -19.58 -10.06 -1.43
CA SER A 82 -18.56 -10.80 -2.17
C SER A 82 -18.52 -10.31 -3.62
N PRO A 83 -17.38 -9.87 -4.18
CA PRO A 83 -17.35 -9.27 -5.52
C PRO A 83 -17.79 -10.21 -6.64
N PHE A 84 -17.52 -11.51 -6.49
CA PHE A 84 -17.82 -12.55 -7.49
C PHE A 84 -19.18 -13.23 -7.26
N ASN A 85 -19.86 -12.91 -6.16
CA ASN A 85 -21.22 -13.33 -5.84
C ASN A 85 -21.87 -12.26 -4.97
N HIS A 86 -22.30 -11.14 -5.57
CA HIS A 86 -22.71 -9.96 -4.81
C HIS A 86 -24.03 -10.14 -4.06
N GLY A 87 -24.76 -11.24 -4.31
CA GLY A 87 -25.86 -11.70 -3.45
C GLY A 87 -25.40 -12.15 -2.06
N HIS A 88 -24.14 -12.56 -1.91
CA HIS A 88 -23.55 -12.94 -0.63
C HIS A 88 -23.05 -11.70 0.12
N LYS A 89 -23.74 -11.35 1.20
CA LYS A 89 -23.33 -10.32 2.15
C LYS A 89 -22.32 -10.92 3.13
N VAL A 90 -21.04 -10.69 2.90
CA VAL A 90 -19.98 -11.31 3.71
C VAL A 90 -19.83 -10.64 5.09
N ALA A 91 -20.20 -9.37 5.18
CA ALA A 91 -20.23 -8.64 6.44
C ALA A 91 -21.37 -7.63 6.49
N LYS A 92 -21.94 -7.45 7.68
CA LYS A 92 -22.82 -6.34 8.05
C LYS A 92 -22.07 -5.47 9.03
N PHE A 93 -21.95 -4.18 8.75
CA PHE A 93 -21.26 -3.23 9.62
C PHE A 93 -22.07 -1.93 9.73
N CYS A 94 -21.57 -0.94 10.47
CA CYS A 94 -22.19 0.37 10.53
C CYS A 94 -21.16 1.48 10.39
N TYR A 95 -21.58 2.64 9.88
CA TYR A 95 -20.74 3.82 9.89
C TYR A 95 -20.79 4.55 11.23
N ALA A 96 -19.63 4.89 11.76
CA ALA A 96 -19.50 5.82 12.87
C ALA A 96 -19.97 7.21 12.45
N ASP A 97 -20.89 7.78 13.24
CA ASP A 97 -21.28 9.18 13.10
C ASP A 97 -20.23 10.11 13.71
N LYS A 98 -20.41 11.43 13.53
CA LYS A 98 -19.47 12.42 14.06
C LYS A 98 -19.32 12.34 15.59
N ALA A 99 -20.37 11.96 16.31
CA ALA A 99 -20.31 11.86 17.77
C ALA A 99 -19.42 10.69 18.20
N LEU A 100 -19.60 9.52 17.59
CA LEU A 100 -18.78 8.34 17.85
C LEU A 100 -17.32 8.55 17.45
N LEU A 101 -17.08 9.22 16.31
CA LEU A 101 -15.72 9.56 15.89
C LEU A 101 -15.02 10.50 16.89
N ASN A 102 -15.70 11.53 17.41
CA ASN A 102 -15.12 12.40 18.44
C ASN A 102 -14.88 11.64 19.75
N LYS A 103 -15.81 10.78 20.20
CA LYS A 103 -15.59 9.89 21.35
C LYS A 103 -14.34 9.00 21.16
N ALA A 104 -14.14 8.48 19.95
CA ALA A 104 -12.98 7.66 19.61
C ALA A 104 -11.67 8.48 19.65
N ILE A 105 -11.68 9.74 19.17
CA ILE A 105 -10.55 10.67 19.24
C ILE A 105 -10.18 10.94 20.70
N GLU A 106 -11.15 11.31 21.53
CA GLU A 106 -10.93 11.62 22.95
C GLU A 106 -10.31 10.43 23.69
N ALA A 107 -10.90 9.25 23.54
CA ALA A 107 -10.40 8.04 24.18
C ALA A 107 -8.98 7.67 23.71
N ALA A 108 -8.69 7.82 22.42
CA ALA A 108 -7.36 7.58 21.86
C ALA A 108 -6.32 8.56 22.43
N VAL A 109 -6.61 9.87 22.39
CA VAL A 109 -5.70 10.91 22.89
C VAL A 109 -5.38 10.72 24.38
N LEU A 110 -6.37 10.29 25.18
CA LEU A 110 -6.17 9.98 26.60
C LEU A 110 -5.21 8.80 26.83
N ALA A 111 -5.29 7.75 26.01
CA ALA A 111 -4.42 6.57 26.13
C ALA A 111 -2.99 6.80 25.59
N ARG A 112 -2.80 7.83 24.76
CA ARG A 112 -1.56 8.06 24.00
C ARG A 112 -0.31 8.13 24.87
N LYS A 113 -0.34 8.88 25.98
CA LYS A 113 0.87 9.14 26.77
C LYS A 113 1.44 7.87 27.39
N GLU A 114 0.59 6.98 27.90
CA GLU A 114 1.04 5.69 28.45
C GLU A 114 1.62 4.80 27.35
N TRP A 115 0.98 4.78 26.18
CA TRP A 115 1.44 4.00 25.03
C TRP A 115 2.78 4.51 24.46
N ASP A 116 2.94 5.82 24.34
CA ASP A 116 4.17 6.49 23.86
C ASP A 116 5.35 6.25 24.81
N LEU A 117 5.11 6.23 26.13
CA LEU A 117 6.14 5.96 27.15
C LEU A 117 6.52 4.47 27.27
N LYS A 118 5.75 3.56 26.67
CA LYS A 118 6.11 2.13 26.62
C LYS A 118 7.38 1.97 25.77
N PRO A 119 8.37 1.14 26.17
CA PRO A 119 9.56 0.89 25.35
C PRO A 119 9.21 0.46 23.92
N VAL A 120 9.98 0.91 22.92
CA VAL A 120 9.73 0.55 21.50
C VAL A 120 9.74 -0.97 21.31
N ALA A 121 10.66 -1.68 21.97
CA ALA A 121 10.74 -3.15 21.94
C ALA A 121 9.45 -3.83 22.44
N ASP A 122 8.82 -3.30 23.50
CA ASP A 122 7.58 -3.84 24.05
C ASP A 122 6.40 -3.60 23.10
N ARG A 123 6.37 -2.44 22.43
CA ARG A 123 5.39 -2.17 21.36
C ARG A 123 5.61 -3.09 20.17
N ALA A 124 6.87 -3.26 19.74
CA ALA A 124 7.26 -4.14 18.65
C ALA A 124 6.85 -5.59 18.89
N GLN A 125 6.94 -6.09 20.13
CA GLN A 125 6.57 -7.46 20.48
C GLN A 125 5.10 -7.80 20.15
N ILE A 126 4.19 -6.82 20.22
CA ILE A 126 2.78 -7.01 19.84
C ILE A 126 2.67 -7.30 18.34
N PHE A 127 3.38 -6.53 17.50
CA PHE A 127 3.35 -6.72 16.05
C PHE A 127 4.09 -8.00 15.63
N LEU A 128 5.20 -8.36 16.30
CA LEU A 128 5.88 -9.63 16.08
C LEU A 128 4.98 -10.81 16.42
N LYS A 129 4.26 -10.76 17.56
CA LYS A 129 3.29 -11.80 17.92
C LYS A 129 2.14 -11.87 16.91
N ALA A 130 1.61 -10.73 16.46
CA ALA A 130 0.57 -10.70 15.43
C ALA A 130 1.08 -11.32 14.11
N ALA A 131 2.33 -11.05 13.72
CA ALA A 131 2.96 -11.64 12.55
C ALA A 131 3.08 -13.17 12.67
N ASP A 132 3.43 -13.71 13.85
CA ASP A 132 3.50 -15.16 14.07
C ASP A 132 2.11 -15.82 14.08
N MET A 133 1.09 -15.12 14.60
CA MET A 133 -0.30 -15.57 14.51
C MET A 133 -0.77 -15.65 13.05
N LEU A 134 -0.44 -14.65 12.23
CA LEU A 134 -0.75 -14.61 10.80
C LEU A 134 0.05 -15.65 10.01
N SER A 135 1.31 -15.89 10.38
CA SER A 135 2.18 -16.89 9.73
C SER A 135 1.66 -18.31 9.95
N GLY A 136 1.17 -18.60 11.17
CA GLY A 136 0.64 -19.92 11.54
C GLY A 136 -0.89 -19.96 11.63
N PRO A 137 -1.46 -19.92 12.85
CA PRO A 137 -2.83 -20.37 13.11
C PRO A 137 -3.93 -19.52 12.44
N ARG A 138 -3.66 -18.26 12.08
CA ARG A 138 -4.64 -17.34 11.48
C ARG A 138 -4.46 -17.17 9.97
N ARG A 139 -3.47 -17.83 9.34
CA ARG A 139 -3.15 -17.66 7.90
C ARG A 139 -4.35 -18.00 7.01
N ALA A 140 -4.93 -19.17 7.20
CA ALA A 140 -6.06 -19.62 6.38
C ALA A 140 -7.30 -18.74 6.53
N GLU A 141 -7.59 -18.24 7.75
CA GLU A 141 -8.70 -17.32 8.00
C GLU A 141 -8.51 -16.01 7.24
N ILE A 142 -7.34 -15.36 7.38
CA ILE A 142 -7.13 -14.06 6.76
C ILE A 142 -7.12 -14.17 5.23
N LEU A 143 -6.51 -15.23 4.68
CA LEU A 143 -6.57 -15.51 3.25
C LEU A 143 -8.00 -15.70 2.77
N ALA A 144 -8.80 -16.54 3.45
CA ALA A 144 -10.18 -16.80 3.05
C ALA A 144 -11.04 -15.53 3.11
N LYS A 145 -10.91 -14.72 4.17
CA LYS A 145 -11.64 -13.44 4.31
C LYS A 145 -11.25 -12.45 3.22
N THR A 146 -9.97 -12.38 2.86
CA THR A 146 -9.48 -11.54 1.74
C THR A 146 -9.96 -12.06 0.39
N MET A 147 -9.93 -13.37 0.16
CA MET A 147 -10.45 -13.97 -1.08
C MET A 147 -11.93 -13.68 -1.26
N VAL A 148 -12.76 -14.04 -0.27
CA VAL A 148 -14.22 -13.95 -0.35
C VAL A 148 -14.70 -12.50 -0.32
N GLY A 149 -14.11 -11.66 0.52
CA GLY A 149 -14.53 -10.27 0.70
C GLY A 149 -13.95 -9.29 -0.33
N GLN A 150 -12.78 -9.57 -0.91
CA GLN A 150 -12.11 -8.66 -1.85
C GLN A 150 -11.94 -9.25 -3.26
N GLY A 151 -12.32 -10.51 -3.49
CA GLY A 151 -12.27 -11.15 -4.82
C GLY A 151 -10.89 -11.64 -5.24
N LYS A 152 -9.98 -11.87 -4.29
CA LYS A 152 -8.62 -12.35 -4.57
C LYS A 152 -8.60 -13.84 -4.88
N THR A 153 -7.67 -14.26 -5.74
CA THR A 153 -7.26 -15.67 -5.86
C THR A 153 -6.34 -16.05 -4.71
N VAL A 154 -6.10 -17.35 -4.53
CA VAL A 154 -5.24 -17.88 -3.45
C VAL A 154 -3.90 -17.16 -3.40
N ILE A 155 -3.17 -17.11 -4.52
CA ILE A 155 -1.84 -16.49 -4.55
C ILE A 155 -1.89 -14.98 -4.31
N GLN A 156 -2.94 -14.29 -4.78
CA GLN A 156 -3.09 -12.85 -4.55
C GLN A 156 -3.43 -12.52 -3.09
N ALA A 157 -4.15 -13.39 -2.40
CA ALA A 157 -4.40 -13.27 -0.96
C ALA A 157 -3.18 -13.65 -0.13
N GLU A 158 -2.45 -14.70 -0.54
CA GLU A 158 -1.22 -15.16 0.12
C GLU A 158 -0.13 -14.10 0.12
N ILE A 159 0.16 -13.48 -1.03
CA ILE A 159 1.22 -12.46 -1.11
C ILE A 159 0.85 -11.16 -0.38
N ASP A 160 -0.44 -10.89 -0.17
CA ASP A 160 -0.96 -9.69 0.49
C ASP A 160 -1.22 -9.94 1.98
N ALA A 161 -2.31 -10.63 2.28
CA ALA A 161 -2.88 -10.71 3.62
C ALA A 161 -2.04 -11.57 4.59
N ALA A 162 -1.21 -12.46 4.05
CA ALA A 162 -0.16 -13.13 4.81
C ALA A 162 1.18 -12.45 4.60
N ALA A 163 1.88 -12.71 3.49
CA ALA A 163 3.30 -12.41 3.37
C ALA A 163 3.62 -10.92 3.54
N GLU A 164 2.98 -10.03 2.77
CA GLU A 164 3.23 -8.60 2.86
C GLU A 164 2.84 -8.01 4.23
N LEU A 165 1.71 -8.44 4.81
CA LEU A 165 1.30 -7.98 6.15
C LEU A 165 2.26 -8.45 7.26
N ILE A 166 2.66 -9.73 7.22
CA ILE A 166 3.63 -10.33 8.15
C ILE A 166 4.97 -9.60 8.02
N ASP A 167 5.41 -9.33 6.79
CA ASP A 167 6.64 -8.60 6.51
C ASP A 167 6.56 -7.16 7.02
N PHE A 168 5.46 -6.44 6.79
CA PHE A 168 5.28 -5.10 7.38
C PHE A 168 5.44 -5.14 8.90
N PHE A 169 4.81 -6.09 9.59
CA PHE A 169 4.92 -6.16 11.05
C PHE A 169 6.32 -6.51 11.52
N ARG A 170 7.00 -7.47 10.87
CA ARG A 170 8.37 -7.87 11.25
C ARG A 170 9.42 -6.84 10.90
N PHE A 171 9.40 -6.32 9.67
CA PHE A 171 10.38 -5.34 9.22
C PHE A 171 10.18 -3.98 9.88
N ASN A 172 8.95 -3.49 10.05
CA ASN A 172 8.75 -2.24 10.79
C ASN A 172 9.16 -2.38 12.26
N ALA A 173 8.90 -3.52 12.91
CA ALA A 173 9.39 -3.79 14.26
C ALA A 173 10.92 -3.75 14.32
N LYS A 174 11.61 -4.38 13.36
CA LYS A 174 13.07 -4.31 13.22
C LYS A 174 13.54 -2.87 13.06
N PHE A 175 12.97 -2.13 12.11
CA PHE A 175 13.37 -0.75 11.83
C PHE A 175 13.14 0.17 13.04
N ALA A 176 12.02 0.02 13.75
CA ALA A 176 11.72 0.83 14.93
C ALA A 176 12.70 0.56 16.08
N VAL A 177 13.01 -0.71 16.35
CA VAL A 177 13.95 -1.10 17.41
C VAL A 177 15.37 -0.64 17.07
N GLU A 178 15.81 -0.80 15.82
CA GLU A 178 17.15 -0.39 15.39
C GLU A 178 17.30 1.13 15.33
N LEU A 179 16.21 1.86 15.03
CA LEU A 179 16.18 3.32 15.05
C LEU A 179 16.56 3.90 16.42
N GLU A 180 16.21 3.25 17.54
CA GLU A 180 16.63 3.72 18.88
C GLU A 180 18.15 3.70 19.07
N GLY A 181 18.88 2.94 18.24
CA GLY A 181 20.34 2.89 18.22
C GLY A 181 21.02 4.05 17.49
N GLU A 182 20.28 4.81 16.69
CA GLU A 182 20.80 6.01 16.02
C GLU A 182 20.88 7.17 17.05
N GLN A 183 22.08 7.37 17.60
CA GLN A 183 22.31 8.27 18.73
C GLN A 183 23.44 9.27 18.45
N PRO A 184 23.33 10.51 18.95
CA PRO A 184 24.32 11.55 18.71
C PRO A 184 25.59 11.32 19.52
N ILE A 185 26.68 11.94 19.05
CA ILE A 185 27.94 11.99 19.79
C ILE A 185 27.73 12.72 21.12
N SER A 186 28.28 12.16 22.19
CA SER A 186 28.38 12.81 23.50
C SER A 186 29.83 13.27 23.74
N VAL A 187 30.00 14.49 24.23
CA VAL A 187 31.31 15.06 24.60
C VAL A 187 31.26 15.48 26.07
N PRO A 188 32.23 15.06 26.92
CA PRO A 188 32.25 15.46 28.33
C PRO A 188 32.20 16.98 28.54
N PRO A 189 31.51 17.48 29.58
CA PRO A 189 30.83 16.72 30.64
C PRO A 189 29.37 16.34 30.30
N SER A 190 28.95 16.46 29.05
CA SER A 190 27.55 16.28 28.63
C SER A 190 27.28 14.89 28.06
N THR A 191 26.03 14.44 28.20
CA THR A 191 25.50 13.24 27.53
C THR A 191 24.29 13.65 26.71
N ASN A 192 24.33 13.36 25.42
CA ASN A 192 23.25 13.62 24.48
C ASN A 192 22.49 12.31 24.22
N HIS A 193 21.17 12.39 24.09
CA HIS A 193 20.33 11.24 23.75
C HIS A 193 19.11 11.71 22.96
N VAL A 194 18.76 10.99 21.90
CA VAL A 194 17.55 11.23 21.10
C VAL A 194 16.46 10.28 21.58
N VAL A 195 15.30 10.86 21.91
CA VAL A 195 14.07 10.12 22.19
C VAL A 195 13.16 10.20 20.97
N TYR A 196 12.89 9.05 20.35
CA TYR A 196 11.98 8.91 19.21
C TYR A 196 10.53 8.90 19.69
N ARG A 197 10.02 10.09 20.02
CA ARG A 197 8.64 10.30 20.49
C ARG A 197 7.62 9.96 19.40
N GLY A 198 6.49 9.37 19.79
CA GLY A 198 5.26 9.43 19.01
C GLY A 198 4.81 10.87 18.80
N LEU A 199 3.97 11.09 17.79
CA LEU A 199 3.39 12.41 17.55
C LEU A 199 2.36 12.74 18.63
N GLU A 200 2.36 14.00 19.09
CA GLU A 200 1.36 14.47 20.04
C GLU A 200 0.04 14.74 19.32
N GLY A 201 -0.99 13.97 19.66
CA GLY A 201 -2.29 13.99 18.98
C GLY A 201 -2.75 12.58 18.61
N PHE A 202 -3.54 12.46 17.55
CA PHE A 202 -3.91 11.17 16.94
C PHE A 202 -3.65 11.17 15.43
N VAL A 203 -3.44 9.97 14.90
CA VAL A 203 -3.29 9.73 13.47
C VAL A 203 -4.59 9.18 12.89
N ALA A 204 -5.03 9.71 11.75
CA ALA A 204 -6.14 9.15 10.98
C ALA A 204 -5.58 8.21 9.90
N ALA A 205 -5.83 6.92 10.02
CA ALA A 205 -5.46 5.91 9.02
C ALA A 205 -6.66 5.62 8.10
N ILE A 206 -6.50 5.86 6.79
CA ILE A 206 -7.54 5.67 5.78
C ILE A 206 -7.02 4.70 4.74
N SER A 207 -7.50 3.46 4.77
CA SER A 207 -6.96 2.37 3.96
C SER A 207 -7.83 2.02 2.74
N PRO A 208 -7.22 1.52 1.65
CA PRO A 208 -7.91 1.17 0.42
C PRO A 208 -8.47 -0.26 0.51
N PHE A 209 -9.14 -0.72 -0.54
CA PHE A 209 -9.72 -2.06 -0.60
C PHE A 209 -8.75 -3.14 -1.09
N ASN A 210 -7.75 -2.75 -1.85
CA ASN A 210 -7.03 -3.65 -2.75
C ASN A 210 -5.95 -4.49 -2.06
N PHE A 211 -5.50 -4.08 -0.87
CA PHE A 211 -4.55 -4.84 -0.05
C PHE A 211 -4.98 -4.81 1.40
N THR A 212 -5.17 -6.00 1.97
CA THR A 212 -5.39 -6.18 3.41
C THR A 212 -4.15 -5.72 4.20
N ALA A 213 -2.95 -5.99 3.67
CA ALA A 213 -1.68 -5.60 4.25
C ALA A 213 -1.55 -4.07 4.44
N ILE A 214 -1.95 -3.29 3.43
CA ILE A 214 -1.90 -1.83 3.50
C ILE A 214 -2.77 -1.31 4.64
N GLY A 215 -3.96 -1.89 4.88
CA GLY A 215 -4.79 -1.51 6.03
C GLY A 215 -4.10 -1.74 7.37
N GLY A 216 -3.54 -2.94 7.56
CA GLY A 216 -2.77 -3.28 8.75
C GLY A 216 -1.55 -2.39 8.96
N ASN A 217 -0.84 -2.05 7.88
CA ASN A 217 0.35 -1.21 7.92
C ASN A 217 0.04 0.27 8.19
N LEU A 218 -0.98 0.84 7.52
CA LEU A 218 -1.33 2.25 7.67
C LEU A 218 -1.73 2.61 9.11
N ALA A 219 -2.41 1.68 9.80
CA ALA A 219 -2.76 1.83 11.21
C ALA A 219 -1.65 1.32 12.15
N GLY A 220 -1.02 0.20 11.82
CA GLY A 220 -0.02 -0.47 12.66
C GLY A 220 1.30 0.28 12.77
N ALA A 221 1.83 0.82 11.67
CA ALA A 221 3.14 1.49 11.69
C ALA A 221 3.14 2.76 12.56
N PRO A 222 2.14 3.68 12.49
CA PRO A 222 2.05 4.77 13.46
C PRO A 222 1.89 4.26 14.90
N ALA A 223 1.04 3.25 15.12
CA ALA A 223 0.84 2.68 16.45
C ALA A 223 2.14 2.11 17.05
N LEU A 224 2.95 1.39 16.26
CA LEU A 224 4.27 0.91 16.65
C LEU A 224 5.19 2.04 17.14
N MET A 225 5.12 3.20 16.50
CA MET A 225 5.92 4.38 16.85
C MET A 225 5.35 5.21 18.01
N GLY A 226 4.43 4.64 18.81
CA GLY A 226 3.87 5.30 20.00
C GLY A 226 2.69 6.23 19.72
N ASN A 227 2.15 6.23 18.50
CA ASN A 227 0.95 6.99 18.18
C ASN A 227 -0.33 6.22 18.56
N VAL A 228 -1.44 6.95 18.63
CA VAL A 228 -2.79 6.37 18.69
C VAL A 228 -3.52 6.71 17.40
N VAL A 229 -4.42 5.84 16.98
CA VAL A 229 -4.93 5.83 15.60
C VAL A 229 -6.45 5.66 15.55
N LEU A 230 -7.10 6.45 14.71
CA LEU A 230 -8.44 6.14 14.21
C LEU A 230 -8.29 5.49 12.84
N TRP A 231 -8.61 4.21 12.75
CA TRP A 231 -8.56 3.47 11.49
C TRP A 231 -9.95 3.39 10.86
N LYS A 232 -10.10 4.10 9.74
CA LYS A 232 -11.24 3.95 8.82
C LYS A 232 -10.85 2.97 7.70
N PRO A 233 -11.21 1.68 7.80
CA PRO A 233 -10.97 0.72 6.73
C PRO A 233 -11.78 1.05 5.47
N SER A 234 -11.47 0.35 4.38
CA SER A 234 -12.33 0.35 3.19
C SER A 234 -13.55 -0.53 3.42
N ASP A 235 -14.72 -0.05 2.99
CA ASP A 235 -15.99 -0.78 3.10
C ASP A 235 -15.93 -2.16 2.43
N THR A 236 -15.22 -2.23 1.29
CA THR A 236 -15.07 -3.42 0.47
C THR A 236 -13.91 -4.33 0.91
N ALA A 237 -13.27 -4.04 2.05
CA ALA A 237 -12.28 -4.90 2.69
C ALA A 237 -12.56 -5.09 4.19
N MET A 238 -13.80 -4.85 4.63
CA MET A 238 -14.20 -4.79 6.04
C MET A 238 -13.91 -6.10 6.78
N LEU A 239 -14.28 -7.23 6.20
CA LEU A 239 -14.15 -8.57 6.76
C LEU A 239 -12.70 -8.90 7.13
N ALA A 240 -11.78 -8.72 6.18
CA ALA A 240 -10.36 -8.97 6.41
C ALA A 240 -9.74 -7.91 7.33
N SER A 241 -10.11 -6.63 7.19
CA SER A 241 -9.62 -5.54 8.05
C SER A 241 -9.98 -5.77 9.52
N TYR A 242 -11.20 -6.22 9.79
CA TYR A 242 -11.63 -6.55 11.15
C TYR A 242 -10.89 -7.77 11.70
N ALA A 243 -10.62 -8.79 10.89
CA ALA A 243 -9.80 -9.93 11.31
C ALA A 243 -8.38 -9.49 11.70
N VAL A 244 -7.72 -8.63 10.90
CA VAL A 244 -6.42 -8.04 11.27
C VAL A 244 -6.53 -7.25 12.57
N TYR A 245 -7.57 -6.43 12.74
CA TYR A 245 -7.81 -5.69 13.98
C TYR A 245 -7.90 -6.63 15.18
N ARG A 246 -8.72 -7.69 15.10
CA ARG A 246 -8.87 -8.69 16.17
C ARG A 246 -7.54 -9.39 16.50
N ILE A 247 -6.77 -9.76 15.49
CA ILE A 247 -5.43 -10.37 15.67
C ILE A 247 -4.50 -9.41 16.42
N LEU A 248 -4.49 -8.12 16.09
CA LEU A 248 -3.69 -7.13 16.83
C LEU A 248 -4.12 -7.02 18.30
N ARG A 249 -5.43 -7.01 18.57
CA ARG A 249 -5.97 -6.99 19.94
C ARG A 249 -5.56 -8.24 20.72
N GLU A 250 -5.72 -9.44 20.13
CA GLU A 250 -5.30 -10.72 20.72
C GLU A 250 -3.77 -10.83 20.91
N ALA A 251 -2.99 -10.17 20.05
CA ALA A 251 -1.54 -10.07 20.18
C ALA A 251 -1.12 -9.15 21.34
N GLY A 252 -2.05 -8.40 21.94
CA GLY A 252 -1.81 -7.58 23.12
C GLY A 252 -1.85 -6.07 22.86
N LEU A 253 -2.37 -5.63 21.70
CA LEU A 253 -2.58 -4.21 21.45
C LEU A 253 -3.58 -3.65 22.48
N PRO A 254 -3.18 -2.65 23.30
CA PRO A 254 -4.05 -2.10 24.33
C PRO A 254 -5.31 -1.45 23.75
N PRO A 255 -6.41 -1.39 24.52
CA PRO A 255 -7.57 -0.60 24.12
C PRO A 255 -7.18 0.85 23.86
N ASN A 256 -7.91 1.50 22.96
CA ASN A 256 -7.73 2.90 22.57
C ASN A 256 -6.44 3.24 21.80
N VAL A 257 -5.55 2.27 21.53
CA VAL A 257 -4.38 2.53 20.67
C VAL A 257 -4.78 2.57 19.19
N ILE A 258 -5.61 1.62 18.74
CA ILE A 258 -6.26 1.67 17.42
C ILE A 258 -7.77 1.56 17.64
N GLN A 259 -8.50 2.57 17.19
CA GLN A 259 -9.95 2.57 17.12
C GLN A 259 -10.38 2.06 15.74
N PHE A 260 -11.25 1.05 15.69
CA PHE A 260 -11.76 0.50 14.44
C PHE A 260 -13.08 1.20 14.10
N VAL A 261 -13.02 2.20 13.22
CA VAL A 261 -14.13 3.13 12.98
C VAL A 261 -14.48 3.22 11.49
N PRO A 262 -15.13 2.19 10.92
CA PRO A 262 -15.79 2.31 9.62
C PRO A 262 -16.67 3.56 9.61
N ALA A 263 -16.59 4.36 8.55
CA ALA A 263 -17.32 5.61 8.45
C ALA A 263 -17.47 6.04 7.00
N ASP A 264 -18.47 6.86 6.71
CA ASP A 264 -18.56 7.58 5.45
C ASP A 264 -17.30 8.43 5.23
N GLY A 265 -16.75 8.41 4.02
CA GLY A 265 -15.45 9.01 3.70
C GLY A 265 -15.40 10.53 4.00
N PRO A 266 -16.28 11.34 3.41
CA PRO A 266 -16.42 12.76 3.73
C PRO A 266 -16.66 13.01 5.22
N THR A 267 -17.58 12.29 5.85
CA THR A 267 -17.88 12.46 7.29
C THR A 267 -16.65 12.21 8.17
N PHE A 268 -15.87 11.17 7.87
CA PHE A 268 -14.62 10.88 8.56
C PHE A 268 -13.58 11.99 8.35
N GLY A 269 -13.35 12.38 7.09
CA GLY A 269 -12.41 13.45 6.72
C GLY A 269 -12.75 14.78 7.41
N ASP A 270 -14.01 15.21 7.34
CA ASP A 270 -14.50 16.41 8.01
C ASP A 270 -14.24 16.37 9.51
N THR A 271 -14.52 15.22 10.16
CA THR A 271 -14.41 15.09 11.61
C THR A 271 -12.96 15.13 12.06
N VAL A 272 -12.08 14.31 11.44
CA VAL A 272 -10.67 14.24 11.86
C VAL A 272 -9.91 15.53 11.54
N THR A 273 -10.19 16.16 10.40
CA THR A 273 -9.55 17.45 10.04
C THR A 273 -10.11 18.64 10.80
N SER A 274 -11.22 18.47 11.52
CA SER A 274 -11.78 19.50 12.40
C SER A 274 -11.22 19.46 13.83
N SER A 275 -10.55 18.38 14.24
CA SER A 275 -10.01 18.23 15.59
C SER A 275 -8.67 18.95 15.75
N GLU A 276 -8.51 19.73 16.83
CA GLU A 276 -7.22 20.37 17.18
C GLU A 276 -6.09 19.36 17.47
N HIS A 277 -6.45 18.11 17.74
CA HIS A 277 -5.53 17.02 18.10
C HIS A 277 -5.05 16.20 16.90
N LEU A 278 -5.48 16.50 15.67
CA LEU A 278 -4.97 15.79 14.50
C LEU A 278 -3.47 16.06 14.37
N CYS A 279 -2.65 15.01 14.36
CA CYS A 279 -1.20 15.13 14.17
C CYS A 279 -0.71 14.44 12.89
N GLY A 280 -1.54 13.61 12.25
CA GLY A 280 -1.23 13.08 10.94
C GLY A 280 -2.37 12.33 10.26
N ILE A 281 -2.25 12.21 8.94
CA ILE A 281 -3.12 11.38 8.09
C ILE A 281 -2.20 10.41 7.36
N ASN A 282 -2.49 9.11 7.49
CA ASN A 282 -1.83 8.05 6.75
C ASN A 282 -2.84 7.46 5.75
N PHE A 283 -2.69 7.81 4.48
CA PHE A 283 -3.71 7.59 3.46
C PHE A 283 -3.16 6.78 2.28
N THR A 284 -3.96 5.83 1.82
CA THR A 284 -3.81 5.28 0.47
C THR A 284 -5.17 5.26 -0.22
N GLY A 285 -5.23 5.78 -1.44
CA GLY A 285 -6.48 5.91 -2.18
C GLY A 285 -6.37 6.88 -3.36
N SER A 286 -7.45 7.56 -3.71
CA SER A 286 -7.47 8.41 -4.90
C SER A 286 -6.76 9.76 -4.72
N VAL A 287 -6.12 10.26 -5.79
CA VAL A 287 -5.55 11.62 -5.84
C VAL A 287 -6.56 12.71 -5.42
N PRO A 288 -7.82 12.72 -5.92
CA PRO A 288 -8.80 13.74 -5.51
C PRO A 288 -9.09 13.74 -4.01
N THR A 289 -9.25 12.55 -3.41
CA THR A 289 -9.52 12.43 -1.97
C THR A 289 -8.33 12.92 -1.14
N PHE A 290 -7.10 12.54 -1.50
CA PHE A 290 -5.91 13.01 -0.78
C PHE A 290 -5.76 14.54 -0.87
N LYS A 291 -5.94 15.12 -2.06
CA LYS A 291 -5.95 16.58 -2.25
C LYS A 291 -7.05 17.28 -1.45
N HIS A 292 -8.22 16.65 -1.32
CA HIS A 292 -9.31 17.18 -0.51
C HIS A 292 -8.93 17.24 0.97
N LEU A 293 -8.45 16.14 1.54
CA LEU A 293 -7.97 16.07 2.93
C LEU A 293 -6.85 17.10 3.17
N TRP A 294 -5.91 17.21 2.23
CA TRP A 294 -4.85 18.20 2.30
C TRP A 294 -5.38 19.64 2.37
N LYS A 295 -6.36 19.98 1.53
CA LYS A 295 -7.00 21.31 1.55
C LYS A 295 -7.75 21.55 2.86
N GLN A 296 -8.45 20.55 3.40
CA GLN A 296 -9.13 20.68 4.68
C GLN A 296 -8.15 20.95 5.83
N VAL A 297 -7.02 20.24 5.86
CA VAL A 297 -5.95 20.51 6.83
C VAL A 297 -5.40 21.93 6.63
N ALA A 298 -5.09 22.34 5.40
CA ALA A 298 -4.59 23.68 5.12
C ALA A 298 -5.56 24.79 5.57
N GLN A 299 -6.86 24.61 5.33
CA GLN A 299 -7.92 25.53 5.75
C GLN A 299 -8.06 25.64 7.27
N ASN A 300 -7.62 24.61 8.00
CA ASN A 300 -7.78 24.49 9.43
C ASN A 300 -6.48 24.70 10.21
N LEU A 301 -5.39 25.14 9.59
CA LEU A 301 -4.06 25.20 10.22
C LEU A 301 -4.04 25.90 11.58
N ASP A 302 -4.80 26.99 11.75
CA ASP A 302 -4.84 27.77 13.00
C ASP A 302 -5.40 27.01 14.21
N ARG A 303 -6.11 25.88 13.99
CA ARG A 303 -6.73 25.11 15.07
C ARG A 303 -5.82 24.02 15.64
N PHE A 304 -4.86 23.53 14.87
CA PHE A 304 -4.08 22.36 15.27
C PHE A 304 -3.00 22.74 16.27
N ARG A 305 -2.78 21.87 17.26
CA ARG A 305 -1.70 22.07 18.24
C ARG A 305 -0.30 21.92 17.66
N THR A 306 -0.19 21.21 16.54
CA THR A 306 1.03 21.01 15.76
C THR A 306 0.69 20.90 14.28
N PHE A 307 1.67 20.97 13.39
CA PHE A 307 1.44 20.80 11.95
C PHE A 307 1.16 19.33 11.62
N PRO A 308 -0.05 18.96 11.14
CA PRO A 308 -0.36 17.58 10.83
C PRO A 308 0.51 17.05 9.68
N ARG A 309 1.03 15.83 9.82
CA ARG A 309 1.82 15.16 8.77
C ARG A 309 0.93 14.36 7.84
N LEU A 310 0.93 14.67 6.55
CA LEU A 310 0.13 13.95 5.55
C LEU A 310 1.04 13.02 4.74
N ALA A 311 0.82 11.72 4.87
CA ALA A 311 1.40 10.69 4.03
C ALA A 311 0.31 10.14 3.11
N GLY A 312 0.59 10.10 1.80
CA GLY A 312 -0.39 9.72 0.78
C GLY A 312 0.24 8.92 -0.35
N GLU A 313 -0.25 7.70 -0.56
CA GLU A 313 0.00 6.89 -1.77
C GLU A 313 -1.27 6.94 -2.65
N CYS A 314 -1.14 7.30 -3.92
CA CYS A 314 -2.26 7.84 -4.71
C CYS A 314 -2.53 7.15 -6.05
N GLY A 315 -2.13 5.90 -6.23
CA GLY A 315 -2.36 5.15 -7.48
C GLY A 315 -1.39 5.55 -8.59
N GLY A 316 -1.57 4.97 -9.79
CA GLY A 316 -0.62 5.15 -10.88
C GLY A 316 -1.11 4.75 -12.27
N LYS A 317 -0.41 5.25 -13.29
CA LYS A 317 -0.59 4.82 -14.69
C LYS A 317 0.68 4.13 -15.18
N ASN A 318 0.88 2.89 -14.76
CA ASN A 318 2.15 2.18 -14.94
C ASN A 318 2.32 1.66 -16.38
N PHE A 319 3.57 1.46 -16.77
CA PHE A 319 3.93 1.04 -18.11
C PHE A 319 4.91 -0.15 -18.09
N HIS A 320 4.84 -0.98 -19.12
CA HIS A 320 5.94 -1.83 -19.55
C HIS A 320 6.48 -1.28 -20.87
N PHE A 321 7.80 -1.12 -20.94
CA PHE A 321 8.48 -0.67 -22.15
C PHE A 321 9.36 -1.79 -22.69
N VAL A 322 9.15 -2.14 -23.95
CA VAL A 322 9.82 -3.25 -24.61
C VAL A 322 10.87 -2.71 -25.57
N HIS A 323 12.10 -3.20 -25.46
CA HIS A 323 13.13 -2.97 -26.46
C HIS A 323 13.11 -4.10 -27.52
N SER A 324 13.64 -3.86 -28.73
CA SER A 324 13.66 -4.87 -29.81
C SER A 324 14.50 -6.11 -29.49
N SER A 325 15.34 -6.04 -28.44
CA SER A 325 16.11 -7.17 -27.92
C SER A 325 15.46 -7.89 -26.73
N ALA A 326 14.23 -7.53 -26.36
CA ALA A 326 13.56 -8.11 -25.21
C ALA A 326 13.28 -9.61 -25.41
N ASP A 327 13.39 -10.37 -24.32
CA ASP A 327 12.88 -11.74 -24.28
C ASP A 327 11.34 -11.73 -24.36
N VAL A 328 10.81 -12.24 -25.47
CA VAL A 328 9.38 -12.16 -25.80
C VAL A 328 8.52 -12.88 -24.76
N ASP A 329 8.99 -14.02 -24.24
CA ASP A 329 8.23 -14.83 -23.29
C ASP A 329 8.12 -14.16 -21.91
N SER A 330 9.20 -13.53 -21.46
CA SER A 330 9.20 -12.68 -20.25
C SER A 330 8.28 -11.47 -20.42
N VAL A 331 8.30 -10.81 -21.59
CA VAL A 331 7.39 -9.69 -21.90
C VAL A 331 5.94 -10.12 -21.80
N VAL A 332 5.57 -11.23 -22.45
CA VAL A 332 4.20 -11.74 -22.49
C VAL A 332 3.74 -12.13 -21.09
N SER A 333 4.47 -13.02 -20.42
CA SER A 333 4.07 -13.53 -19.10
C SER A 333 4.06 -12.43 -18.03
N GLY A 334 5.07 -11.58 -17.99
CA GLY A 334 5.17 -10.46 -17.06
C GLY A 334 4.07 -9.42 -17.28
N THR A 335 3.74 -9.10 -18.53
CA THR A 335 2.68 -8.13 -18.84
C THR A 335 1.29 -8.68 -18.53
N LEU A 336 1.01 -9.95 -18.87
CA LEU A 336 -0.27 -10.57 -18.54
C LEU A 336 -0.52 -10.59 -17.03
N ARG A 337 0.50 -10.98 -16.24
CA ARG A 337 0.39 -10.93 -14.78
C ARG A 337 0.19 -9.51 -14.26
N SER A 338 1.05 -8.58 -14.67
CA SER A 338 1.00 -7.19 -14.19
C SER A 338 -0.32 -6.48 -14.54
N ALA A 339 -0.88 -6.74 -15.72
CA ALA A 339 -2.11 -6.10 -16.18
C ALA A 339 -3.39 -6.73 -15.60
N PHE A 340 -3.40 -8.06 -15.39
CA PHE A 340 -4.64 -8.79 -15.15
C PHE A 340 -4.71 -9.52 -13.82
N GLU A 341 -3.60 -9.76 -13.10
CA GLU A 341 -3.70 -10.28 -11.74
C GLU A 341 -4.55 -9.36 -10.87
N TYR A 342 -5.43 -9.98 -10.08
CA TYR A 342 -6.42 -9.27 -9.27
C TYR A 342 -7.30 -8.28 -10.09
N GLY A 343 -7.51 -8.57 -11.37
CA GLY A 343 -8.30 -7.75 -12.27
C GLY A 343 -7.67 -6.37 -12.52
N GLY A 344 -6.34 -6.24 -12.44
CA GLY A 344 -5.65 -4.96 -12.61
C GLY A 344 -5.92 -3.95 -11.48
N GLN A 345 -6.47 -4.40 -10.34
CA GLN A 345 -6.82 -3.56 -9.20
C GLN A 345 -5.63 -3.35 -8.25
N LYS A 346 -4.47 -3.00 -8.80
CA LYS A 346 -3.25 -2.68 -8.06
C LYS A 346 -2.78 -1.29 -8.48
N CYS A 347 -2.30 -0.48 -7.54
CA CYS A 347 -1.69 0.83 -7.84
C CYS A 347 -0.50 0.69 -8.80
N SER A 348 0.14 -0.49 -8.83
CA SER A 348 1.29 -0.85 -9.66
C SER A 348 0.96 -1.61 -10.96
N ALA A 349 -0.32 -1.90 -11.24
CA ALA A 349 -0.70 -2.69 -12.41
C ALA A 349 -0.27 -2.02 -13.73
N CYS A 350 0.34 -2.79 -14.63
CA CYS A 350 0.68 -2.32 -15.98
C CYS A 350 -0.60 -2.09 -16.79
N SER A 351 -0.84 -0.85 -17.20
CA SER A 351 -1.98 -0.50 -18.06
C SER A 351 -1.57 0.02 -19.43
N ARG A 352 -0.27 0.17 -19.68
CA ARG A 352 0.30 0.68 -20.93
C ARG A 352 1.52 -0.13 -21.35
N LEU A 353 1.44 -0.79 -22.49
CA LEU A 353 2.56 -1.53 -23.06
C LEU A 353 3.07 -0.80 -24.30
N TYR A 354 4.36 -0.49 -24.33
CA TYR A 354 5.03 0.11 -25.49
C TYR A 354 5.87 -0.96 -26.19
N VAL A 355 5.57 -1.25 -27.45
CA VAL A 355 6.17 -2.37 -28.20
C VAL A 355 6.80 -1.89 -29.50
N PRO A 356 8.04 -2.31 -29.84
CA PRO A 356 8.65 -2.00 -31.13
C PRO A 356 7.94 -2.78 -32.25
N GLN A 357 7.83 -2.15 -33.43
CA GLN A 357 7.16 -2.76 -34.59
C GLN A 357 7.75 -4.13 -34.96
N SER A 358 9.07 -4.29 -34.88
CA SER A 358 9.77 -5.55 -35.17
C SER A 358 9.30 -6.75 -34.32
N LEU A 359 8.97 -6.54 -33.04
CA LEU A 359 8.52 -7.61 -32.14
C LEU A 359 7.00 -7.74 -32.06
N TRP A 360 6.25 -6.76 -32.56
CA TRP A 360 4.80 -6.73 -32.39
C TRP A 360 4.08 -7.97 -32.95
N PRO A 361 4.40 -8.52 -34.15
CA PRO A 361 3.74 -9.72 -34.63
C PRO A 361 3.86 -10.91 -33.67
N GLN A 362 5.04 -11.10 -33.07
CA GLN A 362 5.30 -12.19 -32.13
C GLN A 362 4.58 -11.95 -30.80
N ILE A 363 4.74 -10.76 -30.22
CA ILE A 363 4.11 -10.39 -28.94
C ILE A 363 2.59 -10.39 -29.04
N LYS A 364 2.01 -9.83 -30.10
CA LYS A 364 0.56 -9.84 -30.35
C LYS A 364 0.03 -11.27 -30.43
N GLY A 365 0.67 -12.13 -31.23
CA GLY A 365 0.25 -13.53 -31.37
C GLY A 365 0.21 -14.25 -30.02
N ARG A 366 1.30 -14.16 -29.26
CA ARG A 366 1.43 -14.79 -27.94
C ARG A 366 0.47 -14.22 -26.90
N LEU A 367 0.30 -12.90 -26.84
CA LEU A 367 -0.66 -12.26 -25.93
C LEU A 367 -2.09 -12.72 -26.20
N LEU A 368 -2.49 -12.82 -27.47
CA LEU A 368 -3.85 -13.25 -27.84
C LEU A 368 -4.06 -14.75 -27.59
N GLU A 369 -3.04 -15.58 -27.83
CA GLU A 369 -3.08 -17.01 -27.52
C GLU A 369 -3.27 -17.23 -26.00
N GLU A 370 -2.40 -16.63 -25.18
CA GLU A 370 -2.47 -16.80 -23.73
C GLU A 370 -3.72 -16.12 -23.13
N HIS A 371 -4.17 -15.01 -23.71
CA HIS A 371 -5.44 -14.36 -23.32
C HIS A 371 -6.61 -15.34 -23.37
N SER A 372 -6.70 -16.18 -24.42
CA SER A 372 -7.77 -17.18 -24.56
C SER A 372 -7.76 -18.27 -23.47
N ARG A 373 -6.65 -18.42 -22.74
CA ARG A 373 -6.48 -19.38 -21.64
C ARG A 373 -6.74 -18.78 -20.27
N ILE A 374 -6.90 -17.45 -20.18
CA ILE A 374 -7.16 -16.77 -18.91
C ILE A 374 -8.55 -17.18 -18.41
N LYS A 375 -8.58 -17.76 -17.21
CA LYS A 375 -9.83 -18.12 -16.53
C LYS A 375 -10.27 -17.00 -15.60
N VAL A 376 -11.46 -16.46 -15.85
CA VAL A 376 -12.15 -15.54 -14.95
C VAL A 376 -13.28 -16.29 -14.25
N GLY A 377 -13.35 -16.25 -12.93
CA GLY A 377 -14.31 -17.08 -12.20
C GLY A 377 -14.35 -16.86 -10.70
N ASN A 378 -15.04 -17.78 -10.00
CA ASN A 378 -15.12 -17.81 -8.55
C ASN A 378 -13.81 -18.39 -7.98
N PRO A 379 -13.00 -17.59 -7.25
CA PRO A 379 -11.68 -17.99 -6.79
C PRO A 379 -11.73 -18.94 -5.58
N ALA A 380 -12.87 -19.04 -4.90
CA ALA A 380 -13.07 -19.94 -3.77
C ALA A 380 -13.44 -21.36 -4.22
N GLU A 381 -14.18 -21.49 -5.32
CA GLU A 381 -14.65 -22.78 -5.85
C GLU A 381 -13.68 -23.37 -6.90
N ASP A 382 -13.00 -22.52 -7.70
CA ASP A 382 -12.01 -22.96 -8.70
C ASP A 382 -10.65 -22.26 -8.51
N PHE A 383 -9.68 -22.98 -7.95
CA PHE A 383 -8.30 -22.50 -7.77
C PHE A 383 -7.52 -22.39 -9.10
N GLY A 384 -8.08 -22.86 -10.21
CA GLY A 384 -7.56 -22.60 -11.56
C GLY A 384 -7.92 -21.21 -12.10
N THR A 385 -8.72 -20.43 -11.38
CA THR A 385 -9.05 -19.04 -11.71
C THR A 385 -7.79 -18.17 -11.70
N PHE A 386 -7.54 -17.42 -12.78
CA PHE A 386 -6.39 -16.50 -12.86
C PHE A 386 -6.68 -15.18 -12.13
N PHE A 387 -7.87 -14.61 -12.32
CA PHE A 387 -8.40 -13.51 -11.52
C PHE A 387 -9.94 -13.55 -11.49
N SER A 388 -10.55 -12.76 -10.61
CA SER A 388 -12.00 -12.76 -10.40
C SER A 388 -12.65 -11.41 -10.73
N ALA A 389 -13.90 -11.23 -10.29
CA ALA A 389 -14.64 -9.98 -10.40
C ALA A 389 -13.90 -8.77 -9.82
N VAL A 390 -14.20 -7.59 -10.36
CA VAL A 390 -13.76 -6.32 -9.79
C VAL A 390 -14.54 -5.98 -8.52
N ILE A 391 -14.03 -5.09 -7.69
CA ILE A 391 -14.40 -5.01 -6.28
C ILE A 391 -15.88 -4.68 -6.01
N ASP A 392 -16.47 -3.77 -6.78
CA ASP A 392 -17.84 -3.29 -6.55
C ASP A 392 -18.50 -2.74 -7.83
N ALA A 393 -19.78 -2.39 -7.71
CA ALA A 393 -20.57 -1.82 -8.81
C ALA A 393 -19.99 -0.50 -9.35
N LYS A 394 -19.34 0.31 -8.50
CA LYS A 394 -18.72 1.59 -8.94
C LYS A 394 -17.50 1.32 -9.81
N ALA A 395 -16.66 0.37 -9.44
CA ALA A 395 -15.54 -0.09 -10.23
C ALA A 395 -16.02 -0.69 -11.55
N PHE A 396 -17.01 -1.57 -11.51
CA PHE A 396 -17.62 -2.17 -12.70
C PHE A 396 -18.11 -1.10 -13.69
N ALA A 397 -18.93 -0.15 -13.22
CA ALA A 397 -19.48 0.91 -14.06
C ALA A 397 -18.37 1.81 -14.66
N ARG A 398 -17.33 2.15 -13.87
CA ARG A 398 -16.18 2.91 -14.37
C ARG A 398 -15.44 2.16 -15.47
N ILE A 399 -15.17 0.87 -15.28
CA ILE A 399 -14.44 0.06 -16.27
C ILE A 399 -15.28 -0.14 -17.53
N LYS A 400 -16.58 -0.43 -17.38
CA LYS A 400 -17.52 -0.53 -18.50
C LYS A 400 -17.52 0.73 -19.36
N LYS A 401 -17.51 1.92 -18.74
CA LYS A 401 -17.39 3.21 -19.45
C LYS A 401 -16.10 3.29 -20.28
N TRP A 402 -14.96 2.83 -19.75
CA TRP A 402 -13.71 2.78 -20.50
C TRP A 402 -13.73 1.77 -21.66
N LEU A 403 -14.40 0.64 -21.49
CA LEU A 403 -14.62 -0.33 -22.57
C LEU A 403 -15.53 0.23 -23.67
N GLU A 404 -16.55 1.01 -23.30
CA GLU A 404 -17.40 1.73 -24.27
C GLU A 404 -16.62 2.84 -24.99
N HIS A 405 -15.80 3.61 -24.27
CA HIS A 405 -14.88 4.58 -24.85
C HIS A 405 -13.96 3.94 -25.89
N ALA A 406 -13.35 2.79 -25.55
CA ALA A 406 -12.50 2.01 -26.45
C ALA A 406 -13.21 1.52 -27.72
N ARG A 407 -14.53 1.29 -27.68
CA ARG A 407 -15.32 0.94 -28.87
C ARG A 407 -15.66 2.15 -29.74
N SER A 408 -15.81 3.33 -29.12
CA SER A 408 -16.20 4.56 -29.80
C SER A 408 -15.04 5.36 -30.39
N SER A 409 -13.85 5.26 -29.78
CA SER A 409 -12.69 6.08 -30.14
C SER A 409 -12.05 5.56 -31.44
N PRO A 410 -11.83 6.43 -32.46
CA PRO A 410 -11.25 6.00 -33.74
C PRO A 410 -9.76 5.64 -33.66
N SER A 411 -9.08 6.04 -32.58
CA SER A 411 -7.67 5.73 -32.33
C SER A 411 -7.47 4.43 -31.57
N LEU A 412 -8.54 3.80 -31.07
CA LEU A 412 -8.50 2.58 -30.26
C LEU A 412 -9.10 1.39 -31.01
N SER A 413 -8.53 0.21 -30.79
CA SER A 413 -9.04 -1.05 -31.33
C SER A 413 -8.95 -2.13 -30.26
N ILE A 414 -10.08 -2.76 -29.90
CA ILE A 414 -10.08 -3.90 -28.98
C ILE A 414 -9.53 -5.11 -29.75
N LEU A 415 -8.41 -5.65 -29.28
CA LEU A 415 -7.78 -6.84 -29.85
C LEU A 415 -8.31 -8.14 -29.24
N ALA A 416 -8.65 -8.10 -27.94
CA ALA A 416 -9.17 -9.25 -27.20
C ALA A 416 -10.05 -8.80 -26.03
N GLY A 417 -11.05 -9.62 -25.70
CA GLY A 417 -11.93 -9.40 -24.56
C GLY A 417 -12.91 -8.23 -24.75
N GLY A 418 -13.11 -7.47 -23.68
CA GLY A 418 -14.03 -6.32 -23.64
C GLY A 418 -15.46 -6.66 -23.19
N GLN A 419 -15.76 -7.92 -22.89
CA GLN A 419 -17.02 -8.34 -22.30
C GLN A 419 -17.04 -8.04 -20.79
N CYS A 420 -18.22 -7.75 -20.25
CA CYS A 420 -18.44 -7.59 -18.82
C CYS A 420 -19.88 -8.00 -18.48
N ASN A 421 -20.08 -8.55 -17.28
CA ASN A 421 -21.38 -9.00 -16.79
C ASN A 421 -21.44 -8.83 -15.27
N GLU A 422 -22.44 -8.11 -14.78
CA GLU A 422 -22.67 -7.87 -13.34
C GLU A 422 -23.88 -8.62 -12.77
N SER A 423 -24.42 -9.62 -13.46
CA SER A 423 -25.64 -10.33 -13.02
C SER A 423 -25.45 -11.14 -11.73
N VAL A 424 -24.27 -11.72 -11.52
CA VAL A 424 -23.94 -12.56 -10.33
C VAL A 424 -22.79 -11.97 -9.52
N GLY A 425 -21.71 -11.58 -10.20
CA GLY A 425 -20.57 -10.87 -9.65
C GLY A 425 -20.12 -9.81 -10.65
N TYR A 426 -19.26 -8.88 -10.25
CA TYR A 426 -18.81 -7.78 -11.10
C TYR A 426 -17.71 -8.23 -12.08
N PHE A 427 -18.03 -9.15 -12.99
CA PHE A 427 -17.04 -9.77 -13.86
C PHE A 427 -16.71 -8.91 -15.09
N VAL A 428 -15.42 -8.65 -15.29
CA VAL A 428 -14.89 -7.99 -16.48
C VAL A 428 -13.80 -8.89 -17.06
N GLU A 429 -13.96 -9.29 -18.32
CA GLU A 429 -12.95 -10.08 -19.04
C GLU A 429 -11.67 -9.26 -19.24
N PRO A 430 -10.47 -9.90 -19.25
CA PRO A 430 -9.24 -9.18 -19.55
C PRO A 430 -9.34 -8.55 -20.93
N CYS A 431 -9.01 -7.27 -21.05
CA CYS A 431 -9.16 -6.52 -22.29
C CYS A 431 -7.79 -6.03 -22.76
N ILE A 432 -7.45 -6.34 -24.01
CA ILE A 432 -6.25 -5.82 -24.67
C ILE A 432 -6.69 -4.89 -25.79
N ILE A 433 -6.23 -3.65 -25.74
CA ILE A 433 -6.56 -2.57 -26.67
C ILE A 433 -5.28 -2.13 -27.38
N GLU A 434 -5.33 -1.89 -28.68
CA GLU A 434 -4.29 -1.20 -29.44
C GLU A 434 -4.66 0.27 -29.58
N SER A 435 -3.75 1.18 -29.23
CA SER A 435 -3.88 2.62 -29.45
C SER A 435 -2.91 3.11 -30.51
N LYS A 436 -3.45 3.80 -31.51
CA LYS A 436 -2.68 4.55 -32.51
C LYS A 436 -2.14 5.88 -31.97
N ASP A 437 -2.69 6.38 -30.86
CA ASP A 437 -2.32 7.63 -30.22
C ASP A 437 -1.69 7.37 -28.83
N PRO A 438 -0.40 7.69 -28.61
CA PRO A 438 0.22 7.53 -27.30
C PRO A 438 -0.33 8.51 -26.25
N GLN A 439 -1.10 9.52 -26.66
CA GLN A 439 -1.66 10.58 -25.84
C GLN A 439 -3.17 10.43 -25.59
N GLU A 440 -3.77 9.31 -26.02
CA GLU A 440 -5.18 9.00 -25.80
C GLU A 440 -5.53 9.04 -24.30
N PRO A 441 -6.70 9.55 -23.88
CA PRO A 441 -7.12 9.53 -22.47
C PRO A 441 -6.91 8.20 -21.73
N ILE A 442 -7.16 7.05 -22.38
CA ILE A 442 -6.96 5.71 -21.84
C ILE A 442 -5.47 5.42 -21.52
N MET A 443 -4.54 6.15 -22.14
CA MET A 443 -3.10 6.12 -21.88
C MET A 443 -2.67 7.07 -20.76
N LYS A 444 -3.59 7.84 -20.16
CA LYS A 444 -3.29 8.85 -19.13
C LYS A 444 -4.01 8.59 -17.82
N GLU A 445 -5.27 8.17 -17.91
CA GLU A 445 -6.15 8.05 -16.75
C GLU A 445 -6.10 6.63 -16.16
N GLU A 446 -6.01 6.54 -14.83
CA GLU A 446 -6.03 5.28 -14.11
C GLU A 446 -7.44 4.65 -14.16
N ILE A 447 -7.52 3.41 -14.63
CA ILE A 447 -8.78 2.68 -14.81
C ILE A 447 -9.07 1.78 -13.61
N PHE A 448 -8.01 1.19 -13.03
CA PHE A 448 -8.08 0.24 -11.92
C PHE A 448 -9.00 -0.96 -12.26
N GLY A 449 -8.68 -1.62 -13.37
CA GLY A 449 -9.44 -2.71 -13.97
C GLY A 449 -8.57 -3.46 -15.00
N PRO A 450 -9.03 -4.62 -15.51
CA PRO A 450 -8.20 -5.50 -16.33
C PRO A 450 -8.14 -5.02 -17.79
N VAL A 451 -7.63 -3.80 -17.99
CA VAL A 451 -7.60 -3.11 -19.29
C VAL A 451 -6.17 -2.69 -19.61
N LEU A 452 -5.55 -3.42 -20.54
CA LEU A 452 -4.22 -3.13 -21.06
C LEU A 452 -4.34 -2.37 -22.39
N THR A 453 -3.66 -1.23 -22.50
CA THR A 453 -3.53 -0.53 -23.79
C THR A 453 -2.11 -0.66 -24.33
N VAL A 454 -1.98 -1.07 -25.57
CA VAL A 454 -0.71 -1.26 -26.28
C VAL A 454 -0.52 -0.11 -27.26
N HIS A 455 0.69 0.43 -27.33
CA HIS A 455 1.09 1.40 -28.33
C HIS A 455 2.35 0.91 -29.05
N LEU A 456 2.35 1.01 -30.38
CA LEU A 456 3.49 0.62 -31.20
C LEU A 456 4.46 1.77 -31.34
N CYS A 457 5.72 1.52 -30.98
CA CYS A 457 6.82 2.46 -31.14
C CYS A 457 7.66 2.10 -32.36
N THR A 458 8.26 3.11 -32.99
CA THR A 458 9.28 2.91 -34.01
C THR A 458 10.48 2.20 -33.40
N ASP A 459 11.03 1.22 -34.11
CA ASP A 459 12.27 0.56 -33.70
C ASP A 459 13.41 1.59 -33.52
N PRO A 460 14.24 1.47 -32.47
CA PRO A 460 15.44 2.28 -32.38
C PRO A 460 16.38 1.96 -33.57
N PRO A 461 17.16 2.93 -34.07
CA PRO A 461 18.11 2.68 -35.14
C PRO A 461 19.11 1.60 -34.72
N ALA A 462 19.46 0.71 -35.65
CA ALA A 462 20.44 -0.34 -35.40
C ALA A 462 21.75 0.26 -34.85
N PRO A 463 22.42 -0.43 -33.89
CA PRO A 463 23.71 0.04 -33.40
C PRO A 463 24.67 0.18 -34.59
N GLN A 464 25.26 1.36 -34.76
CA GLN A 464 26.24 1.57 -35.81
C GLN A 464 27.46 0.69 -35.53
N PRO A 465 28.07 0.06 -36.56
CA PRO A 465 29.32 -0.65 -36.38
C PRO A 465 30.36 0.32 -35.80
N ALA A 466 31.10 -0.14 -34.79
CA ALA A 466 32.20 0.63 -34.22
C ALA A 466 33.18 1.05 -35.36
N PRO A 467 33.73 2.27 -35.32
CA PRO A 467 34.68 2.72 -36.33
C PRO A 467 35.86 1.73 -36.41
N PRO A 468 36.37 1.45 -37.63
CA PRO A 468 37.45 0.48 -37.82
C PRO A 468 38.70 0.96 -37.05
N GLY A 469 39.08 0.23 -36.00
CA GLY A 469 40.23 0.56 -35.16
C GLY A 469 40.11 0.19 -33.68
N LEU A 470 38.93 -0.18 -33.18
CA LEU A 470 38.76 -0.79 -31.86
C LEU A 470 38.83 -2.32 -32.00
N SER A 471 39.88 -2.92 -31.43
CA SER A 471 40.06 -4.37 -31.38
C SER A 471 38.85 -5.04 -30.73
N THR A 472 38.37 -6.13 -31.33
CA THR A 472 37.33 -7.01 -30.79
C THR A 472 37.84 -7.83 -29.61
N ALA A 473 38.16 -7.17 -28.51
CA ALA A 473 38.34 -7.77 -27.21
C ALA A 473 37.50 -6.93 -26.23
N GLU A 474 36.62 -7.59 -25.48
CA GLU A 474 35.72 -7.01 -24.46
C GLU A 474 34.41 -6.37 -24.93
N LEU A 475 33.69 -6.99 -25.86
CA LEU A 475 32.22 -6.85 -25.90
C LEU A 475 31.59 -8.20 -25.59
N ASP A 476 31.28 -8.38 -24.31
CA ASP A 476 30.50 -9.48 -23.77
C ASP A 476 29.10 -9.53 -24.45
N PRO A 477 28.69 -10.65 -25.06
CA PRO A 477 27.35 -10.82 -25.62
C PRO A 477 26.20 -10.73 -24.61
N ALA A 478 26.48 -10.53 -23.30
CA ALA A 478 25.48 -10.48 -22.23
C ALA A 478 24.68 -9.15 -22.11
N LEU A 479 24.82 -8.19 -23.03
CA LEU A 479 24.33 -6.81 -22.85
C LEU A 479 22.95 -6.45 -23.46
N ALA A 480 22.10 -7.42 -23.82
CA ALA A 480 20.88 -7.13 -24.60
C ALA A 480 19.54 -7.63 -24.00
N THR A 481 19.41 -7.89 -22.70
CA THR A 481 18.11 -8.21 -22.07
C THR A 481 17.41 -6.95 -21.56
N GLY A 482 16.62 -6.32 -22.45
CA GLY A 482 15.88 -5.10 -22.16
C GLY A 482 14.38 -5.30 -21.98
N TYR A 483 13.99 -5.81 -20.81
CA TYR A 483 12.64 -5.71 -20.27
C TYR A 483 12.67 -4.69 -19.14
N LEU A 484 11.92 -3.58 -19.24
CA LEU A 484 11.56 -2.81 -18.05
C LEU A 484 10.19 -3.30 -17.56
N SER A 485 10.20 -4.31 -16.70
CA SER A 485 9.52 -4.11 -15.42
C SER A 485 10.55 -3.52 -14.46
N LEU A 486 10.10 -2.97 -13.33
CA LEU A 486 10.95 -2.31 -12.34
C LEU A 486 12.02 -3.21 -11.66
N GLU A 487 12.45 -4.33 -12.25
CA GLU A 487 13.50 -5.22 -11.69
C GLU A 487 14.53 -5.72 -12.74
N SER A 488 15.65 -5.00 -12.81
CA SER A 488 17.04 -5.36 -13.21
C SER A 488 17.39 -5.76 -14.66
N GLY A 489 18.44 -5.11 -15.21
CA GLY A 489 19.17 -5.58 -16.41
C GLY A 489 19.60 -4.48 -17.39
N ALA A 490 18.73 -4.06 -18.31
CA ALA A 490 19.00 -3.00 -19.30
C ALA A 490 18.86 -1.57 -18.76
N GLN A 491 19.27 -1.40 -17.50
CA GLN A 491 18.89 -0.30 -16.65
C GLN A 491 19.61 1.02 -16.97
N SER A 492 20.83 1.05 -17.51
CA SER A 492 21.59 2.31 -17.59
C SER A 492 21.01 3.33 -18.58
N LEU A 493 20.75 2.98 -19.84
CA LEU A 493 20.22 3.93 -20.82
C LEU A 493 18.74 4.24 -20.58
N ALA A 494 17.96 3.25 -20.15
CA ALA A 494 16.55 3.44 -19.83
C ALA A 494 16.36 4.21 -18.51
N LEU A 495 17.15 3.97 -17.45
CA LEU A 495 17.19 4.85 -16.28
C LEU A 495 17.67 6.23 -16.70
N VAL A 496 18.72 6.38 -17.52
CA VAL A 496 19.17 7.72 -17.94
C VAL A 496 18.09 8.45 -18.74
N ILE A 497 17.32 7.75 -19.59
CA ILE A 497 16.19 8.34 -20.31
C ILE A 497 15.05 8.68 -19.33
N LEU A 498 14.70 7.80 -18.40
CA LEU A 498 13.66 8.05 -17.39
C LEU A 498 14.07 9.17 -16.41
N GLU A 499 15.34 9.25 -16.03
CA GLU A 499 15.95 10.33 -15.25
C GLU A 499 15.95 11.64 -16.05
N ARG A 500 16.31 11.62 -17.33
CA ARG A 500 16.27 12.80 -18.20
C ARG A 500 14.84 13.27 -18.49
N MET A 501 13.87 12.36 -18.60
CA MET A 501 12.44 12.69 -18.70
C MET A 501 11.92 13.28 -17.39
N SER A 502 12.34 12.75 -16.23
CA SER A 502 12.04 13.34 -14.91
C SER A 502 12.60 14.76 -14.78
N GLN A 503 13.86 14.97 -15.20
CA GLN A 503 14.51 16.29 -15.18
C GLN A 503 13.92 17.28 -16.21
N SER A 504 13.44 16.82 -17.38
CA SER A 504 12.79 17.70 -18.35
C SER A 504 11.41 18.16 -17.89
N THR A 505 10.70 17.33 -17.12
CA THR A 505 9.41 17.67 -16.50
C THR A 505 9.57 18.70 -15.38
N GLN A 506 10.71 18.71 -14.67
CA GLN A 506 11.04 19.81 -13.74
C GLN A 506 11.40 21.12 -14.48
N LYS A 507 12.06 21.05 -15.64
CA LYS A 507 12.41 22.25 -16.42
C LYS A 507 11.22 22.90 -17.12
N SER A 508 10.18 22.15 -17.50
CA SER A 508 8.97 22.72 -18.11
C SER A 508 8.07 23.47 -17.14
N HIS A 509 8.22 23.27 -15.82
CA HIS A 509 7.49 24.02 -14.78
C HIS A 509 8.25 25.21 -14.18
N LEU A 510 9.55 25.38 -14.49
CA LEU A 510 10.39 26.47 -13.98
C LEU A 510 10.67 27.59 -14.99
N LEU A 511 10.26 27.44 -16.26
CA LEU A 511 10.38 28.50 -17.27
C LEU A 511 9.08 29.30 -17.37
N GLY A 512 8.78 29.99 -16.28
CA GLY A 512 7.62 30.87 -16.17
C GLY A 512 7.77 31.82 -15.00
N ASN A 513 8.92 32.48 -14.86
CA ASN A 513 9.05 33.83 -14.30
C ASN A 513 10.51 34.32 -14.37
N THR A 514 10.64 35.53 -14.92
CA THR A 514 11.81 36.42 -14.98
C THR A 514 12.59 36.54 -13.67
N LEU A 515 13.94 36.53 -13.72
CA LEU A 515 14.85 37.56 -13.16
C LEU A 515 16.35 37.22 -13.36
N VAL A 516 17.03 38.06 -14.16
CA VAL A 516 18.41 38.65 -14.10
C VAL A 516 19.63 37.80 -13.67
N PRO A 517 20.77 37.83 -14.43
CA PRO A 517 21.93 36.96 -14.20
C PRO A 517 22.92 37.50 -13.16
N GLY A 518 23.33 36.63 -12.24
CA GLY A 518 24.38 36.85 -11.24
C GLY A 518 25.50 35.82 -11.34
N ARG A 519 26.66 36.31 -11.76
CA ARG A 519 28.02 35.75 -11.94
C ARG A 519 28.42 34.42 -11.25
N PHE A 520 29.19 33.67 -12.04
CA PHE A 520 29.98 32.49 -11.75
C PHE A 520 31.27 32.73 -10.91
N PHE A 521 31.68 31.63 -10.26
CA PHE A 521 33.02 31.18 -9.79
C PHE A 521 33.57 31.64 -8.43
N PRO A 522 34.45 30.83 -7.79
CA PRO A 522 34.82 29.42 -8.08
C PRO A 522 34.29 28.38 -7.09
#